data_AF-A0A4P5YZB8-F1
#
_entry.id   AF-A0A4P5YZB8-F1
#
_cell.length_a   1.000
_cell.length_b   1.000
_cell.length_c   1.000
_cell.angle_alpha   90.00
_cell.angle_beta   90.00
_cell.angle_gamma   90.00
#
_symmetry.space_group_name_H-M   'P 1'
#
loop_
_entity.id
_entity.type
_entity.pdbx_description
1 polymer ?
#
loop_
_entity_poly.entity_id
_entity_poly.type
_entity_poly.pdbx_seq_one_letter_code
_entity_poly.pdbx_strand_id
1 'polypeptide(L)' 'MARKGKGLTQEQLALEAEMDRSYVGQLERGEQNATVLTLAKLARVIECDMAAFVHDLPIPNQRLDRRDLA' A
#
# COMPACT_ATOMS: atom_id res chain seq x y z
N MET A 1 -5.59 -10.39 2.17
CA MET A 1 -4.14 -10.11 1.98
C MET A 1 -3.71 -10.68 0.63
N ALA A 2 -3.52 -9.80 -0.36
CA ALA A 2 -3.24 -10.20 -1.74
C ALA A 2 -1.94 -11.03 -1.89
N ARG A 3 -0.87 -10.67 -1.15
CA ARG A 3 0.38 -11.47 -1.15
C ARG A 3 0.21 -12.90 -0.63
N LYS A 4 -0.71 -13.14 0.31
CA LYS A 4 -0.98 -14.49 0.82
C LYS A 4 -1.62 -15.38 -0.24
N GLY A 5 -2.42 -14.80 -1.13
CA GLY A 5 -2.97 -15.49 -2.31
C GLY A 5 -1.89 -15.93 -3.30
N LYS A 6 -0.73 -15.26 -3.31
CA LYS A 6 0.47 -15.64 -4.07
C LYS A 6 1.44 -16.53 -3.29
N GLY A 7 1.12 -16.92 -2.05
CA GLY A 7 2.03 -17.69 -1.18
C GLY A 7 3.26 -16.91 -0.70
N LEU A 8 3.26 -15.57 -0.83
CA LEU A 8 4.42 -14.74 -0.49
C LEU A 8 4.44 -14.33 0.99
N THR A 9 5.60 -14.49 1.61
CA THR A 9 5.94 -13.81 2.87
C THR A 9 6.13 -12.30 2.67
N GLN A 10 6.14 -11.53 3.75
CA GLN A 10 6.47 -10.08 3.65
C GLN A 10 7.89 -9.86 3.15
N GLU A 11 8.82 -10.76 3.52
CA GLU A 11 10.22 -10.67 3.13
C GLU A 11 10.42 -10.96 1.64
N GLN A 12 9.74 -11.98 1.11
CA GLN A 12 9.73 -12.24 -0.34
C GLN A 12 9.10 -11.09 -1.12
N LEU A 13 7.94 -10.58 -0.68
CA LEU A 13 7.30 -9.44 -1.33
C LEU A 13 8.21 -8.21 -1.35
N ALA A 14 8.86 -7.91 -0.22
CA ALA A 14 9.77 -6.78 -0.10
C ALA A 14 10.99 -6.93 -1.03
N LEU A 15 11.58 -8.12 -1.06
CA LEU A 15 12.71 -8.44 -1.94
C LEU A 15 12.33 -8.25 -3.42
N GLU A 16 11.22 -8.85 -3.85
CA GLU A 16 10.75 -8.78 -5.24
C GLU A 16 10.25 -7.38 -5.65
N ALA A 17 9.76 -6.58 -4.69
CA ALA A 17 9.34 -5.19 -4.93
C ALA A 17 10.50 -4.19 -4.82
N GLU A 18 11.71 -4.65 -4.47
CA GLU A 18 12.87 -3.80 -4.19
C GLU A 18 12.52 -2.74 -3.14
N MET A 19 12.00 -3.22 -2.01
CA MET A 19 11.50 -2.44 -0.89
C MET A 19 12.05 -2.97 0.43
N ASP A 20 12.09 -2.12 1.45
CA ASP A 20 12.44 -2.56 2.80
C ASP A 20 11.31 -3.42 3.41
N ARG A 21 11.68 -4.54 4.03
CA ARG A 21 10.72 -5.47 4.67
C ARG A 21 9.91 -4.79 5.77
N SER A 22 10.53 -3.93 6.56
CA SER A 22 9.84 -3.18 7.63
C SER A 22 8.83 -2.19 7.04
N TYR A 23 9.19 -1.54 5.92
CA TYR A 23 8.27 -0.66 5.19
C TYR A 23 7.06 -1.43 4.63
N VAL A 24 7.26 -2.60 4.00
CA VAL A 24 6.15 -3.49 3.59
C VAL A 24 5.26 -3.85 4.77
N GLY A 25 5.85 -4.18 5.93
CA GLY A 25 5.09 -4.46 7.14
C GLY A 25 4.27 -3.26 7.65
N GLN A 26 4.84 -2.05 7.62
CA GLN A 26 4.16 -0.81 8.00
C GLN A 26 2.98 -0.50 7.06
N LEU A 27 3.15 -0.72 5.75
CA LEU A 27 2.08 -0.56 4.77
C LEU A 27 0.92 -1.53 5.02
N GLU A 28 1.21 -2.81 5.29
CA GLU A 28 0.15 -3.79 5.59
C GLU A 28 -0.62 -3.49 6.87
N ARG A 29 -0.01 -2.76 7.82
CA ARG A 29 -0.66 -2.32 9.07
C ARG A 29 -1.31 -0.93 8.95
N GLY A 30 -1.15 -0.23 7.83
CA GLY A 30 -1.65 1.13 7.64
C GLY A 30 -0.88 2.20 8.43
N GLU A 31 0.34 1.91 8.88
CA GLU A 31 1.19 2.84 9.64
C GLU A 31 1.89 3.87 8.75
N GLN A 32 1.93 3.63 7.44
CA GLN A 32 2.52 4.52 6.44
C GLN A 32 1.60 4.65 5.22
N ASN A 33 1.64 5.83 4.59
CA ASN A 33 0.95 6.07 3.33
C ASN A 33 1.79 5.53 2.17
N ALA A 34 1.16 4.75 1.29
CA ALA A 34 1.79 4.28 0.06
C ALA A 34 1.88 5.42 -0.95
N THR A 35 3.04 5.56 -1.59
CA THR A 35 3.16 6.41 -2.80
C THR A 35 2.60 5.66 -4.01
N VAL A 36 2.28 6.37 -5.10
CA VAL A 36 1.89 5.72 -6.37
C VAL A 36 2.97 4.75 -6.86
N LEU A 37 4.25 5.09 -6.71
CA LEU A 37 5.36 4.21 -7.09
C LEU A 37 5.40 2.94 -6.23
N THR A 38 5.13 3.08 -4.92
CA THR A 38 4.99 1.95 -4.01
C THR A 38 3.89 1.00 -4.48
N LEU A 39 2.71 1.54 -4.81
CA LEU A 39 1.59 0.74 -5.32
C LEU A 39 1.94 0.05 -6.65
N ALA A 40 2.64 0.73 -7.56
CA ALA A 40 3.09 0.14 -8.83
C ALA A 40 4.04 -1.05 -8.62
N LYS A 41 5.01 -0.91 -7.71
CA LYS A 41 5.94 -2.00 -7.36
C LYS A 41 5.21 -3.22 -6.79
N LEU A 42 4.28 -2.99 -5.86
CA LEU A 42 3.49 -4.06 -5.24
C LEU A 42 2.56 -4.73 -6.26
N ALA A 43 1.88 -3.95 -7.12
CA ALA A 43 1.01 -4.45 -8.17
C ALA A 43 1.75 -5.38 -9.16
N ARG A 44 2.98 -5.01 -9.54
CA ARG A 44 3.85 -5.83 -10.39
C ARG A 44 4.09 -7.21 -9.77
N VAL A 45 4.51 -7.25 -8.50
CA VAL A 45 4.88 -8.49 -7.81
C VAL A 45 3.66 -9.36 -7.49
N ILE A 46 2.55 -8.72 -7.13
CA ILE A 46 1.29 -9.40 -6.81
C ILE A 46 0.53 -9.80 -8.09
N GLU A 47 0.98 -9.35 -9.26
CA GLU A 47 0.36 -9.57 -10.57
C GLU A 47 -1.12 -9.18 -10.57
N CYS A 48 -1.42 -7.97 -10.10
CA CYS A 48 -2.76 -7.41 -10.11
C CYS A 48 -2.77 -5.99 -10.67
N ASP A 49 -3.94 -5.51 -11.07
CA ASP A 49 -4.11 -4.12 -11.46
C ASP A 49 -3.88 -3.19 -10.24
N MET A 50 -3.25 -2.04 -10.46
CA MET A 50 -3.06 -1.03 -9.41
C MET A 50 -4.40 -0.54 -8.83
N ALA A 51 -5.46 -0.51 -9.64
CA ALA A 51 -6.82 -0.19 -9.23
C ALA A 51 -7.30 -1.09 -8.08
N ALA A 52 -6.81 -2.34 -7.98
CA ALA A 52 -7.19 -3.25 -6.90
C ALA A 52 -6.75 -2.77 -5.50
N PHE A 53 -5.77 -1.87 -5.41
CA PHE A 53 -5.36 -1.26 -4.13
C PHE A 53 -6.26 -0.10 -3.71
N VAL A 54 -6.99 0.49 -4.65
CA VAL A 54 -7.74 1.73 -4.44
C VAL A 54 -9.24 1.60 -4.67
N HIS A 55 -9.69 0.46 -5.21
CA HIS A 55 -11.09 0.11 -5.36
C HIS A 55 -11.76 0.12 -3.98
N ASP A 56 -12.77 0.96 -3.80
CA ASP A 56 -13.49 1.19 -2.53
C ASP A 56 -12.70 1.86 -1.39
N LEU A 57 -11.67 2.65 -1.71
CA LEU A 57 -11.11 3.53 -0.67
C LEU A 57 -12.17 4.52 -0.18
N PRO A 58 -12.30 4.70 1.15
CA PRO A 58 -13.19 5.70 1.69
C PRO A 58 -12.74 7.07 1.19
N ILE A 59 -13.68 7.84 0.65
CA ILE A 59 -13.40 9.26 0.34
C ILE A 59 -13.07 9.91 1.69
N PRO A 60 -11.84 10.43 1.88
CA PRO A 60 -11.51 11.14 3.09
C PRO A 60 -12.52 12.28 3.24
N ASN A 61 -13.20 12.34 4.38
CA ASN A 61 -14.19 13.38 4.63
C ASN A 61 -13.44 14.73 4.58
N GLN A 62 -13.58 15.47 3.47
CA GLN A 62 -12.83 16.71 3.18
C GLN A 62 -13.24 17.89 4.07
N ARG A 63 -13.77 17.62 5.26
CA ARG A 63 -13.86 18.64 6.30
C ARG A 63 -12.43 18.86 6.82
N LEU A 64 -11.61 19.52 5.99
CA LEU A 64 -10.47 20.30 6.43
C LEU A 64 -11.00 21.08 7.63
N ASP A 65 -10.55 20.70 8.82
CA ASP A 65 -10.89 21.47 9.98
C ASP A 65 -10.32 22.86 9.72
N ARG A 66 -11.14 23.90 9.84
CA ARG A 66 -10.67 25.29 9.65
C ARG A 66 -9.50 25.63 10.61
N ARG A 67 -9.23 24.77 11.59
CA ARG A 67 -8.10 24.80 12.51
C ARG A 67 -6.75 24.37 11.91
N ASP A 68 -6.71 23.69 10.76
CA ASP A 68 -5.47 23.28 10.08
C ASP A 68 -4.95 24.35 9.08
N LEU A 69 -5.65 25.48 8.95
CA LEU A 69 -5.33 26.60 8.06
C LEU A 69 -4.80 27.85 8.83
N ALA A 70 -4.40 27.69 10.09
CA ALA A 70 -3.88 28.75 10.95
C ALA A 70 -2.38 28.64 11.18
#